data_AF-A0AAD5MF19-F1
#
_entry.id   AF-A0AAD5MF19-F1
#
_cell.length_a   1.000
_cell.length_b   1.000
_cell.length_c   1.000
_cell.angle_alpha   90.00
_cell.angle_beta   90.00
_cell.angle_gamma   90.00
#
_symmetry.space_group_name_H-M   'P 1'
#
loop_
_entity.id
_entity.type
_entity.pdbx_description
1 polymer ?
#
loop_
_entity_poly.entity_id
_entity_poly.type
_entity_poly.pdbx_seq_one_letter_code
_entity_poly.pdbx_strand_id
1 'polypeptide(L)'
;MMLNDSPGREGPSGLLSHAIEKNGSGAGAHSSHSTIKGTTGMELSEKILIVLRLQLYTVYLLLQLFYQKLIQLFRTWKGTEEIPSGKVRVYSILWRYKVDPEEIPKRSDFILAPGYVDEIDLLKSSHWIIYTIEKDYVLFALLPEPIYSYHISRYPFMYVPMFEKALAVAEVTHEEFLRFGQQLEEKPQPKTVLYTNTARCGSTLFGRMLNRPGISVCYGEPPSLTALSIALGENLMNETKVGNLLHACIICMRAHLPDGVLCVLKTQSFEARLVPLCKDISNLKHIFMFRKKALFSVERACRRTEFHSMLMLKLYYISPHLLHFIGALHAGEGRWLRTLQPQNIRELAAIVLASPMSYYEKNKDMYCHPIIWFHEVINDTENVLTSVFNKIDIPLSCVAEAAGCKNSDSQENSFLSQQN
;
A
#
# COMPACT_ATOMS: atom_id res chain seq x y z
N MET A 1 -35.79 18.66 13.52
CA MET A 1 -36.49 18.61 12.22
C MET A 1 -36.74 17.14 11.94
N MET A 2 -37.96 16.67 12.26
CA MET A 2 -38.41 15.30 11.98
C MET A 2 -38.70 15.15 10.49
N LEU A 3 -38.54 13.93 9.97
CA LEU A 3 -39.09 13.30 8.75
C LEU A 3 -38.09 12.18 8.40
N ASN A 4 -38.41 10.95 8.03
CA ASN A 4 -39.63 10.15 8.06
C ASN A 4 -39.16 8.74 7.65
N ASP A 5 -39.56 7.71 8.39
CA ASP A 5 -39.37 6.32 7.98
C ASP A 5 -40.18 6.01 6.72
N SER A 6 -39.63 5.15 5.85
CA SER A 6 -40.42 4.43 4.84
C SER A 6 -39.87 3.01 4.68
N PRO A 7 -40.73 1.98 4.78
CA PRO A 7 -40.31 0.58 4.80
C PRO A 7 -40.38 -0.08 3.42
N GLY A 8 -39.60 -1.16 3.28
CA GLY A 8 -40.02 -2.39 2.60
C GLY A 8 -39.95 -2.41 1.07
N ARG A 9 -39.04 -3.24 0.55
CA ARG A 9 -39.29 -4.08 -0.62
C ARG A 9 -38.43 -5.34 -0.55
N GLU A 10 -39.06 -6.41 -0.09
CA GLU A 10 -38.66 -7.78 -0.36
C GLU A 10 -38.99 -8.13 -1.82
N GLY A 11 -38.13 -8.90 -2.46
CA GLY A 11 -38.32 -9.48 -3.78
C GLY A 11 -37.33 -10.62 -4.01
N PRO A 12 -37.69 -11.65 -4.79
CA PRO A 12 -37.63 -13.03 -4.30
C PRO A 12 -36.38 -13.81 -4.67
N SER A 13 -36.14 -14.81 -3.82
CA SER A 13 -35.28 -15.98 -4.01
C SER A 13 -35.69 -16.80 -5.24
N GLY A 14 -34.77 -16.90 -6.20
CA GLY A 14 -34.86 -17.82 -7.33
C GLY A 14 -33.75 -18.87 -7.22
N LEU A 15 -34.16 -20.10 -6.88
CA LEU A 15 -33.38 -21.32 -7.04
C LEU A 15 -32.90 -21.47 -8.48
N LEU A 16 -31.63 -21.86 -8.66
CA LEU A 16 -31.23 -22.70 -9.79
C LEU A 16 -30.07 -23.60 -9.39
N SER A 17 -30.47 -24.81 -8.99
CA SER A 17 -29.68 -26.02 -8.98
C SER A 17 -29.24 -26.38 -10.40
N HIS A 18 -27.96 -26.65 -10.60
CA HIS A 18 -27.55 -27.67 -11.56
C HIS A 18 -26.31 -28.40 -11.05
N ALA A 19 -26.54 -29.64 -10.64
CA ALA A 19 -25.54 -30.68 -10.62
C ALA A 19 -25.27 -31.11 -12.06
N ILE A 20 -24.00 -31.27 -12.45
CA ILE A 20 -23.58 -32.17 -13.52
C ILE A 20 -22.36 -32.97 -13.05
N GLU A 21 -22.40 -34.24 -13.44
CA GLU A 21 -21.63 -35.40 -13.04
C GLU A 21 -20.14 -35.39 -13.36
N LYS A 22 -19.45 -36.25 -12.58
CA LYS A 22 -18.18 -36.90 -12.90
C LYS A 22 -18.20 -37.57 -14.28
N ASN A 23 -17.08 -37.50 -15.00
CA ASN A 23 -16.30 -38.66 -15.46
C ASN A 23 -15.15 -38.22 -16.39
N GLY A 24 -14.03 -38.95 -16.36
CA GLY A 24 -13.08 -38.92 -17.46
C GLY A 24 -11.60 -38.93 -17.08
N SER A 25 -11.11 -40.10 -16.70
CA SER A 25 -9.69 -40.49 -16.79
C SER A 25 -9.20 -40.44 -18.24
N GLY A 26 -8.05 -39.80 -18.49
CA GLY A 26 -7.39 -39.83 -19.79
C GLY A 26 -5.98 -39.25 -19.72
N ALA A 27 -5.00 -40.08 -19.39
CA ALA A 27 -3.59 -39.77 -19.56
C ALA A 27 -3.24 -39.83 -21.06
N GLY A 28 -3.03 -38.67 -21.67
CA GLY A 28 -2.55 -38.54 -23.06
C GLY A 28 -1.34 -37.61 -23.09
N ALA A 29 -0.14 -38.18 -23.25
CA ALA A 29 1.08 -37.44 -23.51
C ALA A 29 1.07 -36.97 -24.98
N HIS A 30 0.57 -35.76 -25.23
CA HIS A 30 0.76 -35.09 -26.52
C HIS A 30 2.00 -34.20 -26.49
N SER A 31 3.05 -34.68 -27.16
CA SER A 31 4.19 -33.88 -27.61
C SER A 31 3.72 -32.89 -28.67
N SER A 32 3.50 -31.64 -28.27
CA SER A 32 3.25 -30.52 -29.19
C SER A 32 4.55 -29.75 -29.42
N HIS A 33 5.23 -30.05 -30.52
CA HIS A 33 6.24 -29.15 -31.09
C HIS A 33 5.53 -27.91 -31.65
N SER A 34 5.35 -26.89 -30.81
CA SER A 34 4.88 -25.57 -31.25
C SER A 34 6.04 -24.81 -31.90
N THR A 35 5.91 -24.57 -33.20
CA THR A 35 6.82 -23.76 -34.02
C THR A 35 6.89 -22.32 -33.49
N ILE A 36 7.99 -21.96 -32.82
CA ILE A 36 8.31 -20.61 -32.36
C ILE A 36 8.72 -19.77 -33.57
N LYS A 37 7.76 -19.30 -34.36
CA LYS A 37 7.96 -18.27 -35.39
C LYS A 37 6.80 -17.30 -35.34
N GLY A 38 6.87 -16.31 -34.45
CA GLY A 38 5.85 -15.26 -34.34
C GLY A 38 6.01 -14.25 -33.20
N THR A 39 6.92 -14.46 -32.24
CA THR A 39 7.00 -13.64 -31.02
C THR A 39 7.72 -12.30 -31.17
N THR A 40 8.50 -12.07 -32.23
CA THR A 40 9.35 -10.87 -32.36
C THR A 40 8.58 -9.59 -32.69
N GLY A 41 7.45 -9.66 -33.39
CA GLY A 41 6.66 -8.49 -33.75
C GLY A 41 5.85 -7.90 -32.59
N MET A 42 5.29 -8.76 -31.74
CA MET A 42 4.48 -8.35 -30.59
C MET A 42 5.32 -7.64 -29.53
N GLU A 43 6.56 -8.11 -29.32
CA GLU A 43 7.51 -7.54 -28.36
C GLU A 43 7.93 -6.10 -28.70
N LEU A 44 8.06 -5.77 -29.99
CA LEU A 44 8.43 -4.41 -30.41
C LEU A 44 7.28 -3.41 -30.18
N SER A 45 6.05 -3.82 -30.47
CA SER A 45 4.86 -2.99 -30.26
C SER A 45 4.66 -2.62 -28.79
N GLU A 46 4.81 -3.59 -27.87
CA GLU A 46 4.71 -3.36 -26.42
C GLU A 46 5.76 -2.37 -25.92
N LYS A 47 7.02 -2.52 -26.37
CA LYS A 47 8.10 -1.59 -26.01
C LYS A 47 7.82 -0.16 -26.47
N ILE A 48 7.33 0.00 -27.70
CA ILE A 48 6.93 1.31 -28.25
C ILE A 48 5.81 1.90 -27.41
N LEU A 49 4.80 1.10 -27.04
CA LEU A 49 3.68 1.56 -26.22
C LEU A 49 4.13 2.00 -24.82
N ILE A 50 5.06 1.28 -24.18
CA ILE A 50 5.62 1.67 -22.88
C ILE A 50 6.35 3.01 -22.99
N VAL A 51 7.19 3.20 -24.01
CA VAL A 51 7.91 4.47 -24.21
C VAL A 51 6.93 5.62 -24.45
N LEU A 52 5.92 5.41 -25.32
CA LEU A 52 4.90 6.41 -25.60
C LEU A 52 4.11 6.78 -24.33
N ARG A 53 3.73 5.78 -23.52
CA ARG A 53 3.05 5.99 -22.24
C ARG A 53 3.89 6.86 -21.29
N LEU A 54 5.19 6.59 -21.20
CA LEU A 54 6.11 7.39 -20.37
C LEU A 54 6.30 8.82 -20.89
N GLN A 55 6.36 9.00 -22.21
CA GLN A 55 6.42 10.32 -22.83
C GLN A 55 5.16 11.12 -22.55
N LEU A 56 3.98 10.53 -22.77
CA LEU A 56 2.68 11.14 -22.46
C LEU A 56 2.56 11.48 -20.98
N TYR A 57 3.03 10.59 -20.10
CA TYR A 57 3.03 10.86 -18.67
C TYR A 57 4.00 11.97 -18.28
N THR A 58 5.17 12.06 -18.92
CA THR A 58 6.10 13.18 -18.74
C THR A 58 5.45 14.50 -19.15
N VAL A 59 4.74 14.52 -20.29
CA VAL A 59 3.96 15.69 -20.72
C VAL A 59 2.89 16.05 -19.69
N TYR A 60 2.15 15.07 -19.17
CA TYR A 60 1.18 15.28 -18.08
C TYR A 60 1.84 15.93 -16.86
N LEU A 61 2.98 15.42 -16.39
CA LEU A 61 3.69 15.96 -15.23
C LEU A 61 4.16 17.41 -15.48
N LEU A 62 4.65 17.72 -16.68
CA LEU A 62 5.06 19.09 -17.04
C LEU A 62 3.87 20.06 -17.07
N LEU A 63 2.75 19.65 -17.67
CA LEU A 63 1.52 20.44 -17.68
C LEU A 63 0.98 20.67 -16.26
N GLN A 64 1.04 19.65 -15.43
CA GLN A 64 0.62 19.74 -14.04
C GLN A 64 1.55 20.65 -13.23
N LEU A 65 2.87 20.57 -13.43
CA LEU A 65 3.84 21.46 -12.79
C LEU A 65 3.55 22.92 -13.17
N PHE A 66 3.32 23.19 -14.45
CA PHE A 66 2.95 24.52 -14.94
C PHE A 66 1.65 25.01 -14.29
N TYR A 67 0.61 24.17 -14.28
CA TYR A 67 -0.67 24.48 -13.65
C TYR A 67 -0.53 24.77 -12.14
N GLN A 68 0.24 23.96 -11.42
CA GLN A 68 0.51 24.16 -10.00
C GLN A 68 1.26 25.48 -9.75
N LYS A 69 2.20 25.86 -10.62
CA LYS A 69 2.91 27.14 -10.53
C LYS A 69 1.99 28.33 -10.78
N LEU A 70 1.04 28.22 -11.71
CA LEU A 70 0.01 29.24 -11.92
C LEU A 70 -0.90 29.38 -10.70
N ILE A 71 -1.35 28.27 -10.10
CA ILE A 71 -2.13 28.29 -8.85
C ILE A 71 -1.33 28.94 -7.72
N GLN A 72 -0.05 28.57 -7.58
CA GLN A 72 0.82 29.14 -6.56
C GLN A 72 0.92 30.66 -6.74
N LEU A 73 1.22 31.15 -7.95
CA LEU A 73 1.30 32.58 -8.26
C LEU A 73 -0.01 33.31 -7.93
N PHE A 74 -1.16 32.72 -8.29
CA PHE A 74 -2.47 33.27 -7.95
C PHE A 74 -2.67 33.39 -6.44
N ARG A 75 -2.23 32.39 -5.66
CA ARG A 75 -2.31 32.42 -4.19
C ARG A 75 -1.38 33.46 -3.59
N THR A 76 -0.15 33.57 -4.09
CA THR A 76 0.78 34.61 -3.67
C THR A 76 0.15 35.99 -3.88
N TRP A 77 -0.48 36.22 -5.03
CA TRP A 77 -1.18 37.47 -5.31
C TRP A 77 -2.39 37.72 -4.40
N LYS A 78 -3.09 36.66 -3.98
CA LYS A 78 -4.20 36.73 -3.03
C LYS A 78 -3.77 36.72 -1.55
N GLY A 79 -2.47 36.54 -1.25
CA GLY A 79 -1.98 36.41 0.12
C GLY A 79 -2.41 35.11 0.82
N THR A 80 -2.75 34.06 0.06
CA THR A 80 -3.24 32.76 0.59
C THR A 80 -2.28 31.61 0.28
N GLU A 81 -0.99 31.90 0.09
CA GLU A 81 0.03 30.90 -0.26
C GLU A 81 0.34 29.97 0.91
N GLU A 82 0.46 30.53 2.11
CA GLU A 82 0.70 29.77 3.34
C GLU A 82 -0.60 29.16 3.88
N ILE A 83 -0.47 28.00 4.53
CA ILE A 83 -1.56 27.39 5.28
C ILE A 83 -1.45 27.95 6.71
N PRO A 84 -2.46 28.68 7.22
CA PRO A 84 -2.40 29.20 8.58
C PRO A 84 -2.25 28.08 9.62
N SER A 85 -1.67 28.39 10.78
CA SER A 85 -1.56 27.42 11.88
C SER A 85 -2.94 26.95 12.34
N GLY A 86 -3.07 25.67 12.69
CA GLY A 86 -4.34 25.01 13.02
C GLY A 86 -5.25 24.74 11.83
N LYS A 87 -4.82 25.04 10.60
CA LYS A 87 -5.64 24.90 9.39
C LYS A 87 -5.12 23.85 8.42
N VAL A 88 -6.01 23.43 7.54
CA VAL A 88 -5.72 22.56 6.39
C VAL A 88 -6.23 23.22 5.12
N ARG A 89 -5.62 22.89 3.99
CA ARG A 89 -6.08 23.37 2.68
C ARG A 89 -6.74 22.23 1.92
N VAL A 90 -8.04 22.36 1.68
CA VAL A 90 -8.88 21.34 1.03
C VAL A 90 -9.07 21.65 -0.44
N TYR A 91 -8.92 20.65 -1.29
CA TYR A 91 -8.99 20.75 -2.75
C TYR A 91 -10.02 19.80 -3.32
N SER A 92 -10.73 20.26 -4.35
CA SER A 92 -11.50 19.37 -5.21
C SER A 92 -10.60 18.73 -6.28
N ILE A 93 -10.83 17.45 -6.56
CA ILE A 93 -10.10 16.70 -7.60
C ILE A 93 -10.81 16.93 -8.95
N LEU A 94 -10.14 17.59 -9.90
CA LEU A 94 -10.63 17.78 -11.26
C LEU A 94 -10.32 16.57 -12.15
N TRP A 95 -9.13 16.01 -11.96
CA TRP A 95 -8.64 14.87 -12.74
C TRP A 95 -7.65 14.07 -11.90
N ARG A 96 -7.46 12.80 -12.25
CA ARG A 96 -6.47 11.93 -11.62
C ARG A 96 -5.78 11.05 -12.67
N TYR A 97 -4.48 10.86 -12.55
CA TYR A 97 -3.73 10.01 -13.47
C TYR A 97 -2.50 9.39 -12.81
N LYS A 98 -2.30 8.10 -13.06
CA LYS A 98 -1.09 7.35 -12.70
C LYS A 98 -0.59 6.55 -13.90
N VAL A 99 0.73 6.50 -14.06
CA VAL A 99 1.36 5.64 -15.07
C VAL A 99 1.34 4.17 -14.68
N ASP A 100 1.32 3.85 -13.39
CA ASP A 100 1.15 2.49 -12.88
C ASP A 100 0.31 2.57 -11.59
N PRO A 101 -0.71 1.72 -11.39
CA PRO A 101 -1.41 1.64 -10.11
C PRO A 101 -0.48 1.42 -8.91
N GLU A 102 0.63 0.70 -9.10
CA GLU A 102 1.65 0.42 -8.07
C GLU A 102 2.63 1.58 -7.86
N GLU A 103 2.56 2.66 -8.66
CA GLU A 103 3.39 3.83 -8.40
C GLU A 103 3.07 4.44 -7.03
N ILE A 104 4.15 4.88 -6.38
CA ILE A 104 4.11 5.50 -5.07
C ILE A 104 3.17 6.71 -5.12
N PRO A 105 2.19 6.79 -4.21
CA PRO A 105 1.30 7.94 -4.11
C PRO A 105 2.03 9.28 -4.00
N LYS A 106 1.62 10.23 -4.83
CA LYS A 106 2.16 11.60 -4.89
C LYS A 106 1.01 12.59 -5.04
N ARG A 107 1.24 13.85 -4.66
CA ARG A 107 0.29 14.94 -4.95
C ARG A 107 0.08 15.12 -6.44
N SER A 108 1.08 14.80 -7.27
CA SER A 108 0.97 14.82 -8.73
C SER A 108 -0.03 13.80 -9.31
N ASP A 109 -0.55 12.90 -8.49
CA ASP A 109 -1.60 11.97 -8.95
C ASP A 109 -2.93 12.68 -9.23
N PHE A 110 -3.10 13.91 -8.72
CA PHE A 110 -4.33 14.69 -8.84
C PHE A 110 -4.11 16.06 -9.48
N ILE A 111 -4.95 16.43 -10.45
CA ILE A 111 -5.15 17.82 -10.87
C ILE A 111 -6.20 18.43 -9.95
N LEU A 112 -5.83 19.49 -9.24
CA LEU A 112 -6.62 20.03 -8.13
C LEU A 112 -7.16 21.43 -8.48
N ALA A 113 -8.46 21.64 -8.27
CA ALA A 113 -9.05 22.98 -8.36
C ALA A 113 -8.52 23.88 -7.21
N PRO A 114 -8.53 25.22 -7.36
CA PRO A 114 -8.31 26.11 -6.24
C PRO A 114 -9.19 25.74 -5.05
N GLY A 115 -8.54 25.40 -3.95
CA GLY A 115 -9.17 24.93 -2.72
C GLY A 115 -9.64 26.03 -1.78
N TYR A 116 -10.13 25.62 -0.61
CA TYR A 116 -10.43 26.48 0.53
C TYR A 116 -9.57 26.07 1.74
N VAL A 117 -9.59 26.89 2.79
CA VAL A 117 -8.89 26.61 4.05
C VAL A 117 -9.94 26.28 5.11
N ASP A 118 -9.70 25.23 5.89
CA ASP A 118 -10.60 24.76 6.96
C ASP A 118 -9.82 24.45 8.24
N GLU A 119 -10.52 24.20 9.34
CA GLU A 119 -9.91 23.72 10.59
C GLU A 119 -9.29 22.32 10.40
N ILE A 120 -8.13 22.09 11.04
CA ILE A 120 -7.49 20.77 11.04
C ILE A 120 -8.36 19.67 11.66
N ASP A 121 -9.30 20.07 12.52
CA ASP A 121 -10.32 19.19 13.10
C ASP A 121 -11.19 18.49 12.07
N LEU A 122 -11.27 19.02 10.84
CA LEU A 122 -11.89 18.32 9.70
C LEU A 122 -11.29 16.92 9.50
N LEU A 123 -9.98 16.76 9.73
CA LEU A 123 -9.27 15.49 9.59
C LEU A 123 -9.58 14.48 10.69
N LYS A 124 -10.34 14.86 11.74
CA LYS A 124 -10.84 13.92 12.78
C LYS A 124 -11.98 13.04 12.25
N SER A 125 -12.54 13.33 11.08
CA SER A 125 -13.53 12.45 10.44
C SER A 125 -12.86 11.17 9.96
N SER A 126 -13.51 10.02 10.20
CA SER A 126 -13.03 8.69 9.81
C SER A 126 -12.95 8.46 8.30
N HIS A 127 -13.25 9.47 7.48
CA HIS A 127 -13.18 9.42 6.02
C HIS A 127 -11.88 10.01 5.46
N TRP A 128 -11.09 10.72 6.28
CA TRP A 128 -9.83 11.33 5.87
C TRP A 128 -8.63 10.44 6.21
N ILE A 129 -7.91 10.00 5.19
CA ILE A 129 -6.73 9.14 5.36
C ILE A 129 -5.50 9.76 4.72
N ILE A 130 -4.34 9.51 5.30
CA ILE A 130 -3.06 9.96 4.75
C ILE A 130 -2.79 9.24 3.41
N TYR A 131 -2.83 9.99 2.32
CA TYR A 131 -2.52 9.53 0.97
C TYR A 131 -1.01 9.42 0.73
N THR A 132 -0.27 10.48 1.06
CA THR A 132 1.19 10.51 0.91
C THR A 132 1.81 11.54 1.86
N ILE A 133 3.13 11.45 2.02
CA ILE A 133 3.94 12.39 2.79
C ILE A 133 5.04 12.89 1.87
N GLU A 134 5.02 14.18 1.57
CA GLU A 134 6.01 14.83 0.71
C GLU A 134 7.00 15.65 1.54
N LYS A 135 7.86 16.43 0.89
CA LYS A 135 8.95 17.16 1.56
C LYS A 135 8.48 18.11 2.67
N ASP A 136 7.36 18.80 2.40
CA ASP A 136 6.91 19.95 3.20
C ASP A 136 5.49 19.77 3.77
N TYR A 137 4.74 18.77 3.30
CA TYR A 137 3.35 18.56 3.68
C TYR A 137 2.95 17.09 3.68
N VAL A 138 1.87 16.80 4.39
CA VAL A 138 1.12 15.55 4.34
C VAL A 138 -0.14 15.79 3.51
N LEU A 139 -0.42 14.88 2.58
CA LEU A 139 -1.65 14.92 1.78
C LEU A 139 -2.62 13.87 2.32
N PHE A 140 -3.82 14.30 2.67
CA PHE A 140 -4.95 13.45 3.03
C PHE A 140 -5.89 13.28 1.84
N ALA A 141 -6.56 12.14 1.74
CA ALA A 141 -7.63 11.86 0.79
C ALA A 141 -8.95 11.66 1.54
N LEU A 142 -10.01 12.30 1.06
CA LEU A 142 -11.38 12.09 1.54
C LEU A 142 -12.00 10.91 0.80
N LEU A 143 -12.42 9.88 1.52
CA LEU A 143 -13.04 8.69 0.96
C LEU A 143 -14.57 8.68 1.17
N PRO A 144 -15.33 8.01 0.28
CA PRO A 144 -16.79 7.92 0.41
C PRO A 144 -17.24 7.08 1.62
N GLU A 145 -16.42 6.14 2.05
CA GLU A 145 -16.69 5.29 3.22
C GLU A 145 -15.68 5.59 4.35
N PRO A 146 -15.98 5.22 5.60
CA PRO A 146 -15.00 5.25 6.68
C PRO A 146 -13.79 4.34 6.38
N ILE A 147 -12.61 4.74 6.83
CA ILE A 147 -11.31 4.09 6.54
C ILE A 147 -11.29 2.60 6.91
N TYR A 148 -11.93 2.21 8.01
CA TYR A 148 -12.00 0.82 8.44
C TYR A 148 -12.74 -0.09 7.43
N SER A 149 -13.51 0.49 6.49
CA SER A 149 -14.15 -0.24 5.38
C SER A 149 -13.17 -0.64 4.28
N TYR A 150 -11.98 -0.02 4.24
CA TYR A 150 -10.91 -0.27 3.26
C TYR A 150 -9.88 -1.29 3.76
N HIS A 151 -10.38 -2.39 4.30
CA HIS A 151 -9.56 -3.48 4.86
C HIS A 151 -9.13 -4.50 3.79
N ILE A 152 -8.11 -5.30 4.10
CA ILE A 152 -7.39 -6.17 3.16
C ILE A 152 -8.27 -7.25 2.49
N SER A 153 -9.37 -7.66 3.12
CA SER A 153 -10.30 -8.64 2.54
C SER A 153 -11.15 -8.07 1.41
N ARG A 154 -11.34 -6.75 1.37
CA ARG A 154 -12.02 -6.04 0.26
C ARG A 154 -11.02 -5.38 -0.68
N TYR A 155 -9.97 -4.77 -0.11
CA TYR A 155 -8.95 -4.05 -0.85
C TYR A 155 -7.58 -4.57 -0.38
N PRO A 156 -7.04 -5.62 -1.02
CA PRO A 156 -5.70 -6.15 -0.72
C PRO A 156 -4.59 -5.09 -0.70
N PHE A 157 -4.80 -4.02 -1.48
CA PHE A 157 -3.90 -2.90 -1.68
C PHE A 157 -4.68 -1.59 -1.46
N MET A 158 -4.55 -0.99 -0.28
CA MET A 158 -5.33 0.18 0.14
C MET A 158 -5.02 1.43 -0.71
N TYR A 159 -3.81 1.55 -1.25
CA TYR A 159 -3.46 2.68 -2.12
C TYR A 159 -4.35 2.77 -3.38
N VAL A 160 -4.92 1.65 -3.85
CA VAL A 160 -5.81 1.63 -5.03
C VAL A 160 -7.11 2.39 -4.77
N PRO A 161 -7.98 2.00 -3.80
CA PRO A 161 -9.19 2.75 -3.53
C PRO A 161 -8.92 4.17 -3.04
N MET A 162 -7.78 4.43 -2.39
CA MET A 162 -7.43 5.79 -2.01
C MET A 162 -7.19 6.70 -3.23
N PHE A 163 -6.62 6.17 -4.31
CA PHE A 163 -6.49 6.91 -5.56
C PHE A 163 -7.82 6.96 -6.33
N GLU A 164 -8.48 5.82 -6.50
CA GLU A 164 -9.66 5.70 -7.38
C GLU A 164 -10.93 6.33 -6.78
N LYS A 165 -11.10 6.26 -5.46
CA LYS A 165 -12.32 6.70 -4.78
C LYS A 165 -12.19 8.02 -4.04
N ALA A 166 -11.01 8.66 -4.02
CA ALA A 166 -10.85 9.98 -3.41
C ALA A 166 -11.84 10.99 -3.98
N LEU A 167 -12.56 11.69 -3.11
CA LEU A 167 -13.53 12.74 -3.44
C LEU A 167 -12.87 14.13 -3.40
N ALA A 168 -11.97 14.33 -2.45
CA ALA A 168 -11.21 15.55 -2.23
C ALA A 168 -9.85 15.19 -1.63
N VAL A 169 -8.91 16.14 -1.61
CA VAL A 169 -7.66 16.01 -0.87
C VAL A 169 -7.44 17.20 0.04
N ALA A 170 -6.70 17.01 1.13
CA ALA A 170 -6.32 18.08 2.05
C ALA A 170 -4.80 18.09 2.26
N GLU A 171 -4.18 19.26 2.11
CA GLU A 171 -2.77 19.48 2.44
C GLU A 171 -2.65 20.07 3.85
N VAL A 172 -1.71 19.53 4.62
CA VAL A 172 -1.34 20.03 5.95
C VAL A 172 0.18 20.06 6.06
N THR A 173 0.74 21.07 6.72
CA THR A 173 2.20 21.12 6.93
C THR A 173 2.63 20.01 7.88
N HIS A 174 3.91 19.61 7.84
CA HIS A 174 4.42 18.61 8.79
C HIS A 174 4.26 19.03 10.25
N GLU A 175 4.48 20.31 10.55
CA GLU A 175 4.34 20.81 11.92
C GLU A 175 2.92 20.65 12.45
N GLU A 176 1.93 21.07 11.65
CA GLU A 176 0.52 20.95 12.02
C GLU A 176 0.07 19.48 12.08
N PHE A 177 0.58 18.63 11.18
CA PHE A 177 0.32 17.18 11.23
C PHE A 177 0.88 16.52 12.50
N LEU A 178 2.08 16.90 12.94
CA LEU A 178 2.66 16.36 14.18
C LEU A 178 1.85 16.81 15.41
N ARG A 179 1.44 18.07 15.48
CA ARG A 179 0.55 18.58 16.54
C ARG A 179 -0.80 17.85 16.52
N PHE A 180 -1.38 17.63 15.34
CA PHE A 180 -2.60 16.86 15.18
C PHE A 180 -2.45 15.42 15.67
N GLY A 181 -1.34 14.76 15.36
CA GLY A 181 -1.01 13.42 15.87
C GLY A 181 -0.97 13.38 17.40
N GLN A 182 -0.37 14.39 18.04
CA GLN A 182 -0.33 14.49 19.51
C GLN A 182 -1.73 14.64 20.11
N GLN A 183 -2.60 15.46 19.52
CA GLN A 183 -3.99 15.60 19.96
C GLN A 183 -4.77 14.28 19.87
N LEU A 184 -4.52 13.49 18.81
CA LEU A 184 -5.14 12.16 18.68
C LEU A 184 -4.62 11.17 19.73
N GLU A 185 -3.37 11.33 20.18
CA GLU A 185 -2.72 10.48 21.17
C GLU A 185 -3.26 10.67 22.60
N GLU A 186 -3.91 11.80 22.88
CA GLU A 186 -4.55 12.07 24.19
C GLU A 186 -5.62 11.03 24.56
N LYS A 187 -6.16 10.31 23.56
CA LYS A 187 -7.11 9.22 23.76
C LYS A 187 -6.39 7.87 23.86
N PRO A 188 -6.92 6.90 24.63
CA PRO A 188 -6.40 5.53 24.63
C PRO A 188 -6.25 4.98 23.22
N GLN A 189 -5.04 4.58 22.88
CA GLN A 189 -4.70 4.14 21.53
C GLN A 189 -4.98 2.64 21.35
N PRO A 190 -5.62 2.23 20.23
CA PRO A 190 -5.81 0.81 19.94
C PRO A 190 -4.50 0.03 19.88
N LYS A 191 -4.54 -1.23 20.32
CA LYS A 191 -3.46 -2.17 20.08
C LYS A 191 -3.19 -2.23 18.57
N THR A 192 -1.92 -2.25 18.21
CA THR A 192 -1.49 -2.21 16.82
C THR A 192 -0.45 -3.28 16.55
N VAL A 193 -0.53 -3.91 15.38
CA VAL A 193 0.49 -4.82 14.85
C VAL A 193 1.05 -4.22 13.57
N LEU A 194 2.35 -3.95 13.55
CA LEU A 194 3.06 -3.68 12.31
C LEU A 194 3.47 -5.02 11.71
N TYR A 195 2.82 -5.39 10.61
CA TYR A 195 2.99 -6.66 9.93
C TYR A 195 3.92 -6.49 8.71
N THR A 196 5.22 -6.74 8.93
CA THR A 196 6.25 -6.67 7.89
C THR A 196 6.45 -8.01 7.19
N ASN A 197 6.97 -7.98 5.97
CA ASN A 197 7.03 -9.18 5.12
C ASN A 197 8.06 -9.04 4.00
N THR A 198 8.36 -10.15 3.33
CA THR A 198 9.06 -10.11 2.04
C THR A 198 8.10 -10.19 0.85
N ALA A 199 8.55 -9.72 -0.31
CA ALA A 199 7.72 -9.76 -1.51
C ALA A 199 7.32 -11.21 -1.86
N ARG A 200 6.06 -11.39 -2.28
CA ARG A 200 5.51 -12.68 -2.76
C ARG A 200 5.61 -13.83 -1.74
N CYS A 201 5.53 -13.51 -0.46
CA CYS A 201 5.53 -14.49 0.64
C CYS A 201 4.13 -14.96 1.08
N GLY A 202 3.05 -14.55 0.41
CA GLY A 202 1.68 -14.89 0.84
C GLY A 202 1.12 -13.95 1.91
N SER A 203 1.69 -12.75 2.04
CA SER A 203 1.30 -11.80 3.08
C SER A 203 -0.13 -11.26 2.94
N THR A 204 -0.66 -11.17 1.72
CA THR A 204 -2.08 -10.83 1.50
C THR A 204 -3.02 -11.90 2.08
N LEU A 205 -2.74 -13.19 1.84
CA LEU A 205 -3.53 -14.29 2.40
C LEU A 205 -3.50 -14.25 3.92
N PHE A 206 -2.31 -14.12 4.52
CA PHE A 206 -2.18 -14.07 5.96
C PHE A 206 -2.83 -12.81 6.55
N GLY A 207 -2.72 -11.65 5.90
CA GLY A 207 -3.43 -10.44 6.31
C GLY A 207 -4.97 -10.62 6.30
N ARG A 208 -5.53 -11.36 5.32
CA ARG A 208 -6.96 -11.72 5.34
C ARG A 208 -7.33 -12.62 6.52
N MET A 209 -6.44 -13.55 6.91
CA MET A 209 -6.62 -14.36 8.12
C MET A 209 -6.60 -13.48 9.38
N LEU A 210 -5.73 -12.46 9.42
CA LEU A 210 -5.63 -11.49 10.52
C LEU A 210 -6.80 -10.50 10.60
N ASN A 211 -7.56 -10.30 9.51
CA ASN A 211 -8.68 -9.35 9.48
C ASN A 211 -9.99 -10.00 9.95
N ARG A 212 -10.43 -9.71 11.18
CA ARG A 212 -11.63 -10.31 11.79
C ARG A 212 -12.64 -9.21 12.13
N PRO A 213 -13.79 -9.10 11.43
CA PRO A 213 -14.78 -8.05 11.70
C PRO A 213 -15.17 -7.98 13.18
N GLY A 214 -15.13 -6.77 13.75
CA GLY A 214 -15.40 -6.52 15.18
C GLY A 214 -14.25 -6.86 16.15
N ILE A 215 -13.16 -7.46 15.67
CA ILE A 215 -12.02 -7.90 16.49
C ILE A 215 -10.72 -7.24 16.01
N SER A 216 -10.49 -7.24 14.70
CA SER A 216 -9.29 -6.69 14.09
C SER A 216 -9.55 -6.19 12.67
N VAL A 217 -8.88 -5.10 12.31
CA VAL A 217 -8.90 -4.53 10.96
C VAL A 217 -7.48 -4.57 10.41
N CYS A 218 -7.29 -5.25 9.28
CA CYS A 218 -6.00 -5.28 8.60
C CYS A 218 -6.02 -4.35 7.40
N TYR A 219 -5.20 -3.31 7.43
CA TYR A 219 -4.96 -2.41 6.31
C TYR A 219 -3.81 -2.94 5.46
N GLY A 220 -4.07 -3.09 4.15
CA GLY A 220 -3.10 -3.61 3.19
C GLY A 220 -2.28 -2.51 2.56
N GLU A 221 -0.98 -2.44 2.88
CA GLU A 221 0.00 -1.54 2.27
C GLU A 221 -0.40 -0.04 2.37
N PRO A 222 -0.47 0.53 3.59
CA PRO A 222 -0.79 1.94 3.76
C PRO A 222 0.28 2.83 3.10
N PRO A 223 -0.09 3.70 2.15
CA PRO A 223 0.89 4.39 1.32
C PRO A 223 1.72 5.44 2.08
N SER A 224 1.24 5.93 3.22
CA SER A 224 2.01 6.79 4.11
C SER A 224 3.29 6.10 4.62
N LEU A 225 3.23 4.80 4.94
CA LEU A 225 4.38 4.02 5.38
C LEU A 225 5.36 3.84 4.22
N THR A 226 4.84 3.62 3.02
CA THR A 226 5.64 3.51 1.80
C THR A 226 6.44 4.79 1.55
N ALA A 227 5.78 5.95 1.62
CA ALA A 227 6.41 7.25 1.45
C ALA A 227 7.54 7.49 2.46
N LEU A 228 7.31 7.17 3.74
CA LEU A 228 8.32 7.31 4.81
C LEU A 228 9.50 6.35 4.62
N SER A 229 9.23 5.11 4.21
CA SER A 229 10.29 4.13 3.95
C SER A 229 11.20 4.54 2.78
N ILE A 230 10.62 5.15 1.74
CA ILE A 230 11.38 5.72 0.63
C ILE A 230 12.16 6.94 1.10
N ALA A 231 11.52 7.86 1.81
CA ALA A 231 12.19 9.06 2.33
C ALA A 231 13.41 8.73 3.19
N LEU A 232 13.31 7.68 4.02
CA LEU A 232 14.43 7.15 4.81
C LEU A 232 15.49 6.46 3.93
N GLY A 233 15.07 5.60 3.01
CA GLY A 233 15.98 4.83 2.16
C GLY A 233 16.83 5.68 1.22
N GLU A 234 16.22 6.76 0.74
CA GLU A 234 16.80 7.72 -0.22
C GLU A 234 17.40 8.95 0.45
N ASN A 235 17.43 8.98 1.79
CA ASN A 235 17.92 10.11 2.58
C ASN A 235 17.24 11.45 2.20
N LEU A 236 15.97 11.42 1.80
CA LEU A 236 15.16 12.62 1.51
C LEU A 236 14.73 13.33 2.80
N MET A 237 14.67 12.57 3.91
CA MET A 237 14.44 13.08 5.25
C MET A 237 15.40 12.38 6.22
N ASN A 238 15.81 13.10 7.28
CA ASN A 238 16.59 12.49 8.34
C ASN A 238 15.75 11.52 9.19
N GLU A 239 16.43 10.62 9.89
CA GLU A 239 15.82 9.56 10.68
C GLU A 239 14.85 10.09 11.74
N THR A 240 15.21 11.15 12.47
CA THR A 240 14.37 11.78 13.49
C THR A 240 13.06 12.30 12.92
N LYS A 241 13.12 13.00 11.77
CA LYS A 241 11.92 13.52 11.09
C LYS A 241 11.03 12.37 10.60
N VAL A 242 11.62 11.32 10.02
CA VAL A 242 10.88 10.12 9.61
C VAL A 242 10.23 9.44 10.81
N GLY A 243 10.93 9.27 11.93
CA GLY A 243 10.40 8.66 13.15
C GLY A 243 9.22 9.42 13.72
N ASN A 244 9.31 10.75 13.81
CA ASN A 244 8.21 11.59 14.28
C ASN A 244 6.97 11.51 13.38
N LEU A 245 7.17 11.57 12.06
CA LEU A 245 6.08 11.44 11.09
C LEU A 245 5.48 10.03 11.11
N LEU A 246 6.32 8.99 11.24
CA LEU A 246 5.87 7.60 11.35
C LEU A 246 4.99 7.39 12.58
N HIS A 247 5.37 7.96 13.72
CA HIS A 247 4.57 7.89 14.93
C HIS A 247 3.19 8.52 14.72
N ALA A 248 3.15 9.76 14.21
CA ALA A 248 1.89 10.45 13.92
C ALA A 248 1.04 9.71 12.87
N CYS A 249 1.67 9.10 11.85
CA CYS A 249 0.97 8.27 10.87
C CYS A 249 0.29 7.06 11.49
N ILE A 250 1.00 6.32 12.35
CA ILE A 250 0.45 5.14 13.01
C ILE A 250 -0.71 5.52 13.92
N ILE A 251 -0.57 6.61 14.69
CA ILE A 251 -1.66 7.17 15.52
C ILE A 251 -2.88 7.51 14.65
N CYS A 252 -2.70 8.26 13.58
CA CYS A 252 -3.78 8.67 12.69
C CYS A 252 -4.52 7.49 12.07
N MET A 253 -3.79 6.46 11.59
CA MET A 253 -4.41 5.27 10.98
C MET A 253 -5.23 4.42 11.97
N ARG A 254 -4.88 4.42 13.26
CA ARG A 254 -5.61 3.68 14.30
C ARG A 254 -6.69 4.49 15.01
N ALA A 255 -6.66 5.83 14.93
CA ALA A 255 -7.54 6.72 15.69
C ALA A 255 -9.04 6.56 15.40
N HIS A 256 -9.40 5.99 14.25
CA HIS A 256 -10.80 5.81 13.82
C HIS A 256 -11.31 4.37 13.97
N LEU A 257 -10.54 3.49 14.60
CA LEU A 257 -11.01 2.15 14.88
C LEU A 257 -11.96 2.15 16.09
N PRO A 258 -12.99 1.29 16.10
CA PRO A 258 -13.81 1.10 17.29
C PRO A 258 -12.99 0.62 18.49
N ASP A 259 -13.46 0.93 19.69
CA ASP A 259 -12.82 0.51 20.94
C ASP A 259 -12.63 -1.02 20.99
N GLY A 260 -11.44 -1.45 21.42
CA GLY A 260 -11.08 -2.86 21.53
C GLY A 260 -10.69 -3.55 20.20
N VAL A 261 -10.84 -2.88 19.05
CA VAL A 261 -10.45 -3.45 17.75
C VAL A 261 -8.94 -3.33 17.54
N LEU A 262 -8.29 -4.45 17.23
CA LEU A 262 -6.86 -4.51 16.90
C LEU A 262 -6.60 -3.89 15.51
N CYS A 263 -5.68 -2.93 15.43
CA CYS A 263 -5.17 -2.41 14.17
C CYS A 263 -4.06 -3.33 13.64
N VAL A 264 -4.13 -3.78 12.39
CA VAL A 264 -3.02 -4.49 11.73
C VAL A 264 -2.60 -3.70 10.49
N LEU A 265 -1.35 -3.27 10.47
CA LEU A 265 -0.74 -2.51 9.37
C LEU A 265 0.16 -3.45 8.57
N LYS A 266 -0.37 -4.07 7.52
CA LYS A 266 0.42 -4.91 6.61
C LYS A 266 1.25 -4.00 5.71
N THR A 267 2.57 -4.11 5.77
CA THR A 267 3.49 -3.22 5.05
C THR A 267 3.79 -3.73 3.64
N GLN A 268 4.34 -2.88 2.77
CA GLN A 268 5.12 -3.36 1.62
C GLN A 268 6.43 -4.01 2.10
N SER A 269 7.17 -4.67 1.20
CA SER A 269 8.35 -5.42 1.60
C SER A 269 9.46 -4.53 2.14
N PHE A 270 9.82 -3.47 1.41
CA PHE A 270 10.93 -2.59 1.79
C PHE A 270 10.70 -1.77 3.07
N GLU A 271 9.45 -1.70 3.55
CA GLU A 271 9.04 -0.99 4.77
C GLU A 271 9.51 -1.66 6.07
N ALA A 272 10.07 -2.89 6.01
CA ALA A 272 10.70 -3.54 7.16
C ALA A 272 11.81 -2.68 7.82
N ARG A 273 12.37 -1.73 7.08
CA ARG A 273 13.35 -0.75 7.59
C ARG A 273 12.80 0.27 8.57
N LEU A 274 11.47 0.43 8.64
CA LEU A 274 10.82 1.38 9.55
C LEU A 274 10.70 0.85 10.99
N VAL A 275 10.86 -0.47 11.18
CA VAL A 275 10.70 -1.14 12.48
C VAL A 275 11.53 -0.49 13.60
N PRO A 276 12.82 -0.16 13.43
CA PRO A 276 13.63 0.46 14.49
C PRO A 276 13.10 1.82 14.96
N LEU A 277 12.41 2.54 14.07
CA LEU A 277 11.84 3.86 14.35
C LEU A 277 10.53 3.79 15.15
N CYS A 278 10.02 2.58 15.38
CA CYS A 278 8.78 2.33 16.09
C CYS A 278 8.96 2.00 17.58
N LYS A 279 10.20 1.98 18.08
CA LYS A 279 10.53 1.50 19.44
C LYS A 279 9.78 2.23 20.58
N ASP A 280 9.45 3.50 20.36
CA ASP A 280 8.82 4.36 21.36
C ASP A 280 7.29 4.44 21.19
N ILE A 281 6.72 3.71 20.22
CA ILE A 281 5.27 3.71 19.95
C ILE A 281 4.57 2.73 20.89
N SER A 282 3.75 3.26 21.78
CA SER A 282 2.97 2.47 22.73
C SER A 282 1.97 1.53 22.03
N ASN A 283 1.73 0.37 22.65
CA ASN A 283 0.77 -0.64 22.20
C ASN A 283 1.03 -1.18 20.78
N LEU A 284 2.28 -1.12 20.31
CA LEU A 284 2.69 -1.63 19.00
C LEU A 284 3.46 -2.95 19.15
N LYS A 285 3.04 -3.97 18.41
CA LYS A 285 3.73 -5.26 18.27
C LYS A 285 4.23 -5.41 16.83
N HIS A 286 5.30 -6.17 16.63
CA HIS A 286 5.85 -6.46 15.30
C HIS A 286 5.79 -7.96 15.00
N ILE A 287 5.36 -8.31 13.79
CA ILE A 287 5.44 -9.67 13.25
C ILE A 287 6.05 -9.63 11.84
N PHE A 288 6.75 -10.70 11.46
CA PHE A 288 7.41 -10.80 10.15
C PHE A 288 7.03 -12.09 9.42
N MET A 289 6.73 -12.01 8.13
CA MET A 289 6.46 -13.17 7.28
C MET A 289 7.50 -13.34 6.16
N PHE A 290 7.91 -14.58 5.93
CA PHE A 290 8.89 -14.93 4.91
C PHE A 290 8.56 -16.22 4.15
N ARG A 291 9.08 -16.36 2.93
CA ARG A 291 9.00 -17.58 2.12
C ARG A 291 10.38 -17.96 1.53
N LYS A 292 10.93 -19.11 1.96
CA LYS A 292 12.26 -19.64 1.59
C LYS A 292 12.55 -19.72 0.08
N LYS A 293 11.54 -20.03 -0.73
CA LYS A 293 11.67 -20.20 -2.18
C LYS A 293 10.85 -19.17 -2.96
N ALA A 294 10.89 -17.92 -2.53
CA ALA A 294 10.12 -16.84 -3.15
C ALA A 294 10.80 -16.19 -4.37
N LEU A 295 12.11 -16.37 -4.57
CA LEU A 295 12.86 -15.64 -5.60
C LEU A 295 12.21 -15.72 -6.99
N PHE A 296 11.82 -16.92 -7.42
CA PHE A 296 11.15 -17.10 -8.71
C PHE A 296 9.79 -16.39 -8.78
N SER A 297 9.04 -16.36 -7.68
CA SER A 297 7.78 -15.62 -7.61
C SER A 297 7.98 -14.10 -7.67
N VAL A 298 9.04 -13.59 -7.02
CA VAL A 298 9.44 -12.18 -7.09
C VAL A 298 9.93 -11.84 -8.49
N GLU A 299 10.79 -12.67 -9.08
CA GLU A 299 11.28 -12.52 -10.46
C GLU A 299 10.12 -12.46 -11.45
N ARG A 300 9.16 -13.39 -11.36
CA ARG A 300 7.95 -13.38 -12.20
C ARG A 300 7.13 -12.09 -12.04
N ALA A 301 7.01 -11.56 -10.81
CA ALA A 301 6.31 -10.29 -10.58
C ALA A 301 7.06 -9.12 -11.23
N CYS A 302 8.39 -9.03 -11.06
CA CYS A 302 9.21 -8.01 -11.70
C CYS A 302 9.24 -8.12 -13.23
N ARG A 303 9.03 -9.31 -13.80
CA ARG A 303 9.00 -9.52 -15.26
C ARG A 303 7.73 -9.02 -15.94
N ARG A 304 6.63 -8.81 -15.21
CA ARG A 304 5.36 -8.31 -15.78
C ARG A 304 5.54 -7.01 -16.56
N THR A 305 6.47 -6.19 -16.10
CA THR A 305 6.83 -4.92 -16.71
C THR A 305 8.34 -4.88 -16.99
N GLU A 306 8.96 -6.01 -17.38
CA GLU A 306 10.42 -6.17 -17.50
C GLU A 306 11.10 -5.01 -18.24
N PHE A 307 10.59 -4.64 -19.42
CA PHE A 307 11.16 -3.53 -20.19
C PHE A 307 11.02 -2.19 -19.46
N HIS A 308 9.87 -1.92 -18.86
CA HIS A 308 9.63 -0.71 -18.08
C HIS A 308 10.51 -0.68 -16.82
N SER A 309 10.58 -1.78 -16.05
CA SER A 309 11.45 -1.90 -14.87
C SER A 309 12.92 -1.70 -15.22
N MET A 310 13.42 -2.32 -16.29
CA MET A 310 14.80 -2.12 -16.72
C MET A 310 15.05 -0.69 -17.21
N LEU A 311 14.08 -0.06 -17.87
CA LEU A 311 14.18 1.35 -18.26
C LEU A 311 14.22 2.28 -17.05
N MET A 312 13.33 2.06 -16.06
CA MET A 312 13.30 2.82 -14.81
C MET A 312 14.59 2.61 -14.00
N LEU A 313 15.12 1.39 -13.96
CA LEU A 313 16.39 1.10 -13.31
C LEU A 313 17.57 1.82 -13.98
N LYS A 314 17.62 1.85 -15.32
CA LYS A 314 18.62 2.64 -16.05
C LYS A 314 18.48 4.13 -15.76
N LEU A 315 17.24 4.64 -15.76
CA LEU A 315 16.94 6.02 -15.43
C LEU A 315 17.41 6.37 -14.01
N TYR A 316 17.20 5.46 -13.06
CA TYR A 316 17.65 5.60 -11.69
C TYR A 316 19.17 5.77 -11.59
N TYR A 317 19.95 4.97 -12.32
CA TYR A 317 21.41 5.10 -12.33
C TYR A 317 21.89 6.40 -12.97
N ILE A 318 21.16 6.90 -13.97
CA ILE A 318 21.48 8.19 -14.60
C ILE A 318 21.15 9.34 -13.66
N SER A 319 19.94 9.32 -13.08
CA SER A 319 19.47 10.36 -12.17
C SER A 319 18.34 9.83 -11.28
N PRO A 320 18.63 9.55 -10.00
CA PRO A 320 17.59 9.19 -9.02
C PRO A 320 16.51 10.27 -8.89
N HIS A 321 16.89 11.55 -9.07
CA HIS A 321 15.96 12.67 -9.00
C HIS A 321 14.97 12.65 -10.17
N LEU A 322 15.44 12.37 -11.38
CA LEU A 322 14.59 12.23 -12.54
C LEU A 322 13.70 10.99 -12.44
N LEU A 323 14.22 9.89 -11.90
CA LEU A 323 13.37 8.75 -11.56
C LEU A 323 12.26 9.23 -10.61
N HIS A 324 12.58 9.78 -9.43
CA HIS A 324 11.60 10.22 -8.43
C HIS A 324 10.52 11.15 -9.01
N PHE A 325 10.87 11.99 -9.98
CA PHE A 325 9.91 12.82 -10.70
C PHE A 325 8.90 11.97 -11.49
N ILE A 326 9.38 10.97 -12.25
CA ILE A 326 8.55 10.09 -13.07
C ILE A 326 7.89 8.99 -12.21
N GLY A 327 8.67 8.12 -11.58
CA GLY A 327 8.20 7.00 -10.75
C GLY A 327 9.06 6.81 -9.50
N ALA A 328 8.57 6.13 -8.48
CA ALA A 328 9.35 5.94 -7.25
C ALA A 328 9.34 4.51 -6.73
N LEU A 329 8.70 3.56 -7.42
CA LEU A 329 8.63 2.18 -6.91
C LEU A 329 10.02 1.56 -6.70
N HIS A 330 10.96 1.80 -7.62
CA HIS A 330 12.34 1.32 -7.50
C HIS A 330 13.12 2.04 -6.39
N ALA A 331 12.72 3.26 -6.01
CA ALA A 331 13.32 3.99 -4.90
C ALA A 331 13.09 3.29 -3.55
N GLY A 332 12.08 2.40 -3.45
CA GLY A 332 11.88 1.53 -2.30
C GLY A 332 13.15 0.78 -1.90
N GLU A 333 13.94 0.30 -2.86
CA GLU A 333 15.21 -0.40 -2.61
C GLU A 333 16.45 0.44 -2.96
N GLY A 334 16.30 1.76 -3.08
CA GLY A 334 17.27 2.60 -3.76
C GLY A 334 18.70 2.59 -3.16
N ARG A 335 18.85 2.41 -1.83
CA ARG A 335 20.16 2.15 -1.20
C ARG A 335 20.83 0.91 -1.78
N TRP A 336 20.13 -0.22 -1.82
CA TRP A 336 20.67 -1.48 -2.33
C TRP A 336 20.87 -1.44 -3.84
N LEU A 337 20.00 -0.78 -4.59
CA LEU A 337 20.18 -0.61 -6.04
C LEU A 337 21.46 0.16 -6.36
N ARG A 338 21.79 1.23 -5.61
CA ARG A 338 23.05 1.97 -5.78
C ARG A 338 24.29 1.14 -5.46
N THR A 339 24.22 0.33 -4.39
CA THR A 339 25.36 -0.46 -3.92
C THR A 339 25.60 -1.70 -4.78
N LEU A 340 24.54 -2.42 -5.14
CA LEU A 340 24.63 -3.73 -5.79
C LEU A 340 24.49 -3.66 -7.31
N GLN A 341 23.90 -2.58 -7.83
CA GLN A 341 23.74 -2.31 -9.26
C GLN A 341 23.25 -3.52 -10.07
N PRO A 342 22.03 -4.04 -9.79
CA PRO A 342 21.50 -5.19 -10.53
C PRO A 342 21.52 -4.93 -12.04
N GLN A 343 21.99 -5.93 -12.80
CA GLN A 343 22.14 -5.89 -14.25
C GLN A 343 20.96 -6.53 -14.98
N ASN A 344 20.15 -7.31 -14.27
CA ASN A 344 19.00 -8.02 -14.81
C ASN A 344 17.88 -8.16 -13.77
N ILE A 345 16.69 -8.59 -14.22
CA ILE A 345 15.50 -8.73 -13.37
C ILE A 345 15.71 -9.74 -12.23
N ARG A 346 16.50 -10.79 -12.43
CA ARG A 346 16.76 -11.77 -11.37
C ARG A 346 17.57 -11.18 -10.23
N GLU A 347 18.60 -10.39 -10.54
CA GLU A 347 19.38 -9.67 -9.52
C GLU A 347 18.51 -8.63 -8.80
N LEU A 348 17.66 -7.89 -9.52
CA LEU A 348 16.70 -6.98 -8.92
C LEU A 348 15.74 -7.72 -7.97
N ALA A 349 15.19 -8.86 -8.40
CA ALA A 349 14.31 -9.68 -7.58
C ALA A 349 14.99 -10.24 -6.33
N ALA A 350 16.29 -10.57 -6.42
CA ALA A 350 17.08 -10.99 -5.26
C ALA A 350 17.22 -9.86 -4.24
N ILE A 351 17.43 -8.61 -4.69
CA ILE A 351 17.47 -7.44 -3.81
C ILE A 351 16.13 -7.22 -3.12
N VAL A 352 15.03 -7.21 -3.87
CA VAL A 352 13.66 -7.04 -3.35
C VAL A 352 13.30 -8.12 -2.32
N LEU A 353 13.82 -9.33 -2.47
CA LEU A 353 13.61 -10.42 -1.53
C LEU A 353 14.52 -10.34 -0.29
N ALA A 354 15.79 -10.01 -0.48
CA ALA A 354 16.82 -10.07 0.57
C ALA A 354 16.85 -8.81 1.46
N SER A 355 16.55 -7.64 0.91
CA SER A 355 16.54 -6.37 1.63
C SER A 355 15.69 -6.39 2.90
N PRO A 356 14.37 -6.70 2.86
CA PRO A 356 13.54 -6.83 4.06
C PRO A 356 14.04 -7.85 5.07
N MET A 357 14.57 -8.99 4.59
CA MET A 357 15.13 -10.02 5.47
C MET A 357 16.36 -9.50 6.23
N SER A 358 17.20 -8.68 5.58
CA SER A 358 18.34 -8.06 6.25
C SER A 358 17.93 -7.09 7.35
N TYR A 359 16.81 -6.38 7.19
CA TYR A 359 16.25 -5.51 8.23
C TYR A 359 15.62 -6.31 9.37
N TYR A 360 14.94 -7.42 9.06
CA TYR A 360 14.45 -8.34 10.08
C TYR A 360 15.59 -8.88 10.94
N GLU A 361 16.64 -9.45 10.34
CA GLU A 361 17.74 -10.07 11.09
C GLU A 361 18.46 -9.09 12.02
N LYS A 362 18.61 -7.83 11.60
CA LYS A 362 19.22 -6.76 12.41
C LYS A 362 18.38 -6.34 13.61
N ASN A 363 17.06 -6.54 13.57
CA ASN A 363 16.11 -6.01 14.56
C ASN A 363 15.16 -7.11 15.09
N LYS A 364 15.61 -8.36 15.06
CA LYS A 364 14.78 -9.54 15.37
C LYS A 364 14.22 -9.54 16.80
N ASP A 365 14.89 -8.85 17.70
CA ASP A 365 14.52 -8.63 19.11
C ASP A 365 13.28 -7.73 19.27
N MET A 366 12.96 -6.91 18.26
CA MET A 366 11.74 -6.09 18.25
C MET A 366 10.48 -6.88 17.86
N TYR A 367 10.63 -8.10 17.33
CA TYR A 367 9.51 -8.91 16.88
C TYR A 367 8.95 -9.79 18.01
N CYS A 368 7.65 -9.75 18.21
CA CYS A 368 6.99 -10.48 19.30
C CYS A 368 6.72 -11.96 18.99
N HIS A 369 7.00 -12.38 17.76
CA HIS A 369 6.83 -13.74 17.26
C HIS A 369 8.02 -14.08 16.36
N PRO A 370 8.51 -15.34 16.36
CA PRO A 370 9.46 -15.81 15.35
C PRO A 370 8.96 -15.58 13.92
N ILE A 371 9.83 -15.78 12.92
CA ILE A 371 9.44 -15.70 11.52
C ILE A 371 8.20 -16.57 11.27
N ILE A 372 7.17 -15.96 10.68
CA ILE A 372 5.99 -16.67 10.18
C ILE A 372 6.35 -17.21 8.80
N TRP A 373 6.50 -18.51 8.68
CA TRP A 373 6.89 -19.12 7.41
C TRP A 373 5.67 -19.43 6.56
N PHE A 374 5.66 -18.98 5.30
CA PHE A 374 4.55 -19.24 4.38
C PHE A 374 4.17 -20.72 4.26
N HIS A 375 5.15 -21.62 4.20
CA HIS A 375 4.88 -23.05 4.04
C HIS A 375 4.22 -23.67 5.27
N GLU A 376 4.48 -23.14 6.47
CA GLU A 376 3.79 -23.54 7.70
C GLU A 376 2.37 -22.98 7.71
N VAL A 377 2.16 -21.73 7.26
CA VAL A 377 0.80 -21.17 7.09
C VAL A 377 -0.05 -22.03 6.16
N ILE A 378 0.53 -22.67 5.14
CA ILE A 378 -0.21 -23.56 4.23
C ILE A 378 -0.42 -24.96 4.84
N ASN A 379 0.63 -25.57 5.37
CA ASN A 379 0.62 -26.98 5.78
C ASN A 379 0.10 -27.20 7.22
N ASP A 380 0.24 -26.21 8.09
CA ASP A 380 -0.08 -26.28 9.52
C ASP A 380 -0.76 -24.98 10.01
N THR A 381 -1.80 -24.58 9.26
CA THR A 381 -2.45 -23.28 9.38
C THR A 381 -2.97 -23.00 10.79
N GLU A 382 -3.65 -23.97 11.42
CA GLU A 382 -4.30 -23.75 12.72
C GLU A 382 -3.28 -23.55 13.84
N ASN A 383 -2.16 -24.29 13.84
CA ASN A 383 -1.10 -24.12 14.83
C ASN A 383 -0.40 -22.76 14.65
N VAL A 384 -0.09 -22.37 13.41
CA VAL A 384 0.50 -21.05 13.15
C VAL A 384 -0.44 -19.92 13.57
N LEU A 385 -1.73 -20.01 13.21
CA LEU A 385 -2.73 -19.02 13.61
C LEU A 385 -2.90 -18.99 15.12
N THR A 386 -2.98 -20.13 15.80
CA THR A 386 -3.08 -20.20 17.26
C THR A 386 -1.88 -19.54 17.94
N SER A 387 -0.66 -19.83 17.48
CA SER A 387 0.56 -19.22 18.00
C SER A 387 0.57 -17.69 17.80
N VAL A 388 0.27 -17.24 16.58
CA VAL A 388 0.27 -15.80 16.26
C VAL A 388 -0.85 -15.07 17.00
N PHE A 389 -2.08 -15.59 16.98
CA PHE A 389 -3.26 -14.99 17.61
C PHE A 389 -3.04 -14.81 19.12
N ASN A 390 -2.47 -15.81 19.79
CA ASN A 390 -2.06 -15.69 21.19
C ASN A 390 -1.04 -14.57 21.43
N LYS A 391 -0.08 -14.35 20.50
CA LYS A 391 0.91 -13.28 20.65
C LYS A 391 0.36 -11.88 20.39
N ILE A 392 -0.60 -11.74 19.49
CA ILE A 392 -1.17 -10.44 19.09
C ILE A 392 -2.56 -10.16 19.68
N ASP A 393 -3.03 -11.02 20.58
CA ASP A 393 -4.28 -10.90 21.31
C ASP A 393 -5.55 -10.97 20.44
N ILE A 394 -5.54 -11.77 19.35
CA ILE A 394 -6.78 -12.15 18.64
C ILE A 394 -7.38 -13.39 19.35
N PRO A 395 -8.70 -13.45 19.61
CA PRO A 395 -9.32 -14.62 20.22
C PRO A 395 -9.09 -15.91 19.44
N LEU A 396 -8.72 -16.98 20.13
CA LEU A 396 -8.49 -18.30 19.51
C LEU A 396 -9.76 -18.90 18.88
N SER A 397 -10.95 -18.47 19.31
CA SER A 397 -12.22 -18.85 18.68
C SER A 397 -12.29 -18.44 17.20
N CYS A 398 -11.47 -17.49 16.75
CA CYS A 398 -11.41 -17.05 15.35
C CYS A 398 -10.51 -17.93 14.46
N VAL A 399 -9.75 -18.88 15.02
CA VAL A 399 -8.75 -19.66 14.25
C VAL A 399 -9.39 -20.47 13.13
N ALA A 400 -10.49 -21.17 13.40
CA ALA A 400 -11.17 -22.00 12.40
C ALA A 400 -11.70 -21.17 11.21
N GLU A 401 -12.34 -20.03 11.51
CA GLU A 401 -12.84 -19.10 10.48
C GLU A 401 -11.68 -18.48 9.68
N ALA A 402 -10.61 -18.06 10.35
CA ALA A 402 -9.43 -17.51 9.71
C ALA A 402 -8.74 -18.53 8.81
N ALA A 403 -8.61 -19.79 9.23
CA ALA A 403 -8.05 -20.88 8.42
C ALA A 403 -8.86 -21.12 7.13
N GLY A 404 -10.18 -20.88 7.17
CA GLY A 404 -11.06 -20.94 6.01
C GLY A 404 -10.69 -19.98 4.86
N CYS A 405 -9.90 -18.92 5.12
CA CYS A 405 -9.44 -17.99 4.08
C CYS A 405 -8.62 -18.66 2.97
N LYS A 406 -8.00 -19.83 3.25
CA LYS A 406 -7.25 -20.61 2.24
C LYS A 406 -8.12 -21.11 1.08
N ASN A 407 -9.43 -21.18 1.29
CA ASN A 407 -10.37 -21.73 0.32
C ASN A 407 -10.77 -20.73 -0.77
N SER A 408 -10.21 -19.51 -0.74
CA SER A 408 -10.46 -18.46 -1.72
C SER A 408 -9.14 -17.82 -2.15
N ASP A 409 -9.05 -17.34 -3.40
CA ASP A 409 -7.88 -16.59 -3.81
C ASP A 409 -7.86 -15.23 -3.08
N SER A 410 -6.75 -14.99 -2.36
CA SER A 410 -6.51 -13.76 -1.61
C SER A 410 -6.46 -12.50 -2.47
N GLN A 411 -6.19 -12.66 -3.77
CA GLN A 411 -6.02 -11.57 -4.74
C GLN A 411 -7.03 -11.66 -5.89
N GLU A 412 -8.09 -12.45 -5.74
CA GLU A 412 -9.16 -12.56 -6.73
C GLU A 412 -9.72 -11.16 -7.07
N ASN A 413 -9.93 -10.89 -8.35
CA ASN A 413 -10.40 -9.61 -8.87
C ASN A 413 -9.46 -8.40 -8.65
N SER A 414 -8.26 -8.59 -8.10
CA SER A 414 -7.25 -7.54 -8.08
C SER A 414 -6.65 -7.32 -9.48
N PHE A 415 -6.14 -6.12 -9.74
CA PHE A 415 -5.43 -5.83 -10.99
C PHE A 415 -4.24 -6.79 -11.23
N LEU A 416 -3.61 -7.31 -10.15
CA LEU A 416 -2.54 -8.31 -10.25
C LEU A 416 -3.03 -9.68 -10.73
N SER A 417 -4.30 -10.01 -10.50
CA SER A 417 -4.92 -11.28 -10.93
C SER A 417 -5.36 -11.21 -12.39
N GLN A 418 -5.85 -10.07 -12.86
CA GLN A 418 -6.33 -9.85 -14.23
C GLN A 418 -5.21 -9.85 -15.29
N GLN A 419 -3.95 -9.71 -14.87
CA GLN A 419 -2.78 -9.65 -15.75
C GLN A 419 -2.03 -10.99 -15.89
N ASN A 420 -2.45 -12.06 -15.21
CA ASN A 420 -1.89 -13.43 -15.43
C ASN A 420 -2.93 -14.30 -16.11
#